data_AF-A0A2I2GBQ6-F1
#
_entry.id   AF-A0A2I2GBQ6-F1
#
_cell.length_a   1.000
_cell.length_b   1.000
_cell.length_c   1.000
_cell.angle_alpha   90.00
_cell.angle_beta   90.00
_cell.angle_gamma   90.00
#
_symmetry.space_group_name_H-M   'P 1'
#
loop_
_entity.id
_entity.type
_entity.pdbx_description
1 polymer ?
#
loop_
_entity_poly.entity_id
_entity_poly.type
_entity_poly.pdbx_seq_one_letter_code
_entity_poly.pdbx_strand_id
1 'polypeptide(L)'
;MSGLLYASGGRGLLRYFFLHGSHERTSFPDQVEVEANVVSFARDGRVISGDNNEPVSQRYCFFNGTMTDTDGQAQALVPARELVETLLKNISVPALVLVEVPTSAISVLGRSDLRICVGEERRYLACMMRVFAPRFTQAMSQRRDEYLPGDAQNLSKEIARDMGASIADTAAATTSSSEREEEEEEDLLSFLQLYRQRYLGKSVTGNLDILEACLVHVLKMPFELASSVEQGLIRY
;
A
#
# COMPACT_ATOMS: atom_id res chain seq x y z
N MET A 1 -14.57 -26.50 -10.37
CA MET A 1 -15.38 -25.53 -9.60
C MET A 1 -14.65 -24.20 -9.67
N SER A 2 -15.29 -23.16 -10.21
CA SER A 2 -14.67 -21.84 -10.39
C SER A 2 -14.68 -21.11 -9.05
N GLY A 3 -13.52 -20.98 -8.41
CA GLY A 3 -13.38 -20.24 -7.16
C GLY A 3 -13.54 -18.75 -7.44
N LEU A 4 -14.58 -18.13 -6.90
CA LEU A 4 -14.77 -16.69 -6.97
C LEU A 4 -13.68 -16.02 -6.12
N LEU A 5 -12.87 -15.15 -6.73
CA LEU A 5 -11.90 -14.27 -6.03
C LEU A 5 -12.56 -13.35 -4.99
N TYR A 6 -13.89 -13.23 -5.04
CA TYR A 6 -14.71 -12.33 -4.22
C TYR A 6 -15.92 -13.08 -3.68
N ALA A 7 -15.69 -14.08 -2.83
CA ALA A 7 -16.76 -14.90 -2.26
C ALA A 7 -17.79 -14.05 -1.48
N SER A 8 -17.38 -12.89 -0.94
CA SER A 8 -18.28 -11.99 -0.18
C SER A 8 -18.88 -10.84 -1.00
N GLY A 9 -18.51 -10.69 -2.26
CA GLY A 9 -18.87 -9.50 -3.04
C GLY A 9 -18.30 -8.19 -2.46
N GLY A 10 -17.21 -8.26 -1.69
CA GLY A 10 -16.49 -7.10 -1.17
C GLY A 10 -17.04 -6.47 0.10
N ARG A 11 -18.04 -7.06 0.78
CA ARG A 11 -18.60 -6.50 2.03
C ARG A 11 -18.10 -7.22 3.27
N GLY A 12 -17.39 -6.49 4.14
CA GLY A 12 -17.09 -6.93 5.51
C GLY A 12 -15.93 -7.91 5.71
N LEU A 13 -15.16 -8.23 4.65
CA LEU A 13 -13.94 -9.05 4.76
C LEU A 13 -12.67 -8.20 4.76
N LEU A 14 -11.60 -8.74 5.34
CA LEU A 14 -10.28 -8.14 5.35
C LEU A 14 -9.76 -8.05 3.90
N ARG A 15 -9.84 -6.84 3.34
CA ARG A 15 -9.33 -6.51 2.01
C ARG A 15 -7.92 -5.94 2.10
N TYR A 16 -7.10 -6.26 1.12
CA TYR A 16 -5.82 -5.59 0.91
C TYR A 16 -5.59 -5.26 -0.57
N PHE A 17 -4.79 -4.22 -0.80
CA PHE A 17 -4.49 -3.63 -2.09
C PHE A 17 -2.98 -3.56 -2.26
N PHE A 18 -2.47 -4.04 -3.40
CA PHE A 18 -1.09 -3.74 -3.77
C PHE A 18 -1.03 -2.32 -4.33
N LEU A 19 -0.39 -1.43 -3.59
CA LEU A 19 0.02 -0.13 -4.09
C LEU A 19 1.26 -0.29 -4.99
N HIS A 20 2.11 -1.26 -4.67
CA HIS A 20 3.24 -1.71 -5.49
C HIS A 20 3.56 -3.19 -5.20
N GLY A 21 4.11 -3.91 -6.17
CA GLY A 21 4.47 -5.32 -6.04
C GLY A 21 3.29 -6.26 -6.25
N SER A 22 3.44 -7.51 -5.81
CA SER A 22 2.42 -8.56 -5.94
C SER A 22 2.66 -9.69 -4.92
N HIS A 23 1.88 -10.77 -5.01
CA HIS A 23 2.16 -11.99 -4.24
C HIS A 23 3.46 -12.65 -4.67
N GLU A 24 4.17 -13.23 -3.70
CA GLU A 24 5.38 -14.00 -3.95
C GLU A 24 5.13 -15.50 -3.83
N ARG A 25 5.44 -16.23 -4.92
CA ARG A 25 5.37 -17.70 -4.95
C ARG A 25 6.71 -18.39 -4.68
N THR A 26 7.78 -17.66 -4.39
CA THR A 26 9.07 -18.27 -4.06
C THR A 26 8.98 -19.06 -2.76
N SER A 27 9.85 -20.05 -2.57
CA SER A 27 9.94 -20.78 -1.29
C SER A 27 10.26 -19.81 -0.16
N PHE A 28 9.60 -19.95 0.99
CA PHE A 28 9.92 -19.19 2.20
C PHE A 28 10.88 -20.05 3.04
N PRO A 29 12.15 -19.65 3.22
CA PRO A 29 13.14 -20.47 3.92
C PRO A 29 12.80 -20.71 5.39
N ASP A 30 13.40 -21.76 5.98
CA ASP A 30 13.26 -22.07 7.41
C ASP A 30 13.81 -20.95 8.31
N GLN A 31 14.79 -20.19 7.84
CA GLN A 31 15.31 -19.02 8.55
C GLN A 31 15.49 -17.86 7.58
N VAL A 32 14.81 -16.75 7.86
CA VAL A 32 14.85 -15.57 6.98
C VAL A 32 14.56 -14.30 7.76
N GLU A 33 15.21 -13.21 7.37
CA GLU A 33 14.95 -11.86 7.86
C GLU A 33 14.24 -11.06 6.78
N VAL A 34 13.14 -10.38 7.13
CA VAL A 34 12.38 -9.49 6.25
C VAL A 34 12.52 -8.07 6.76
N GLU A 35 13.02 -7.17 5.92
CA GLU A 35 13.05 -5.74 6.21
C GLU A 35 11.73 -5.11 5.74
N ALA A 36 10.95 -4.56 6.66
CA ALA A 36 9.67 -3.94 6.32
C ALA A 36 9.32 -2.75 7.23
N ASN A 37 8.43 -1.89 6.75
CA ASN A 37 7.81 -0.82 7.52
C ASN A 37 6.30 -1.06 7.61
N VAL A 38 5.75 -1.01 8.83
CA VAL A 38 4.32 -1.16 9.10
C VAL A 38 3.79 0.14 9.70
N VAL A 39 2.87 0.80 8.99
CA VAL A 39 2.21 2.04 9.41
C VAL A 39 0.73 1.73 9.61
N SER A 40 0.19 2.04 10.78
CA SER A 40 -1.24 1.91 11.07
C SER A 40 -1.93 3.26 10.93
N PHE A 41 -3.09 3.27 10.29
CA PHE A 41 -3.89 4.46 10.05
C PHE A 41 -5.20 4.41 10.84
N ALA A 42 -5.65 5.59 11.25
CA ALA A 42 -7.01 5.84 11.66
C ALA A 42 -7.92 5.82 10.43
N ARG A 43 -9.22 5.73 10.69
CA ARG A 43 -10.23 5.74 9.62
C ARG A 43 -10.17 7.01 8.77
N ASP A 44 -9.72 8.13 9.32
CA ASP A 44 -9.56 9.39 8.60
C ASP A 44 -8.25 9.48 7.80
N GLY A 45 -7.43 8.42 7.77
CA GLY A 45 -6.14 8.38 7.09
C GLY A 45 -4.97 8.95 7.90
N ARG A 46 -5.20 9.44 9.12
CA ARG A 46 -4.12 9.88 10.02
C ARG A 46 -3.32 8.69 10.54
N VAL A 47 -2.00 8.80 10.59
CA VAL A 47 -1.16 7.76 11.20
C VAL A 47 -1.41 7.66 12.71
N ILE A 48 -1.68 6.44 13.18
CA ILE A 48 -1.83 6.08 14.60
C ILE A 48 -0.50 5.51 15.14
N SER A 49 0.22 4.74 14.32
CA SER A 49 1.44 4.05 14.71
C SER A 49 2.36 3.89 13.51
N GLY A 50 3.67 4.00 13.72
CA GLY A 50 4.68 4.14 12.67
C GLY A 50 5.05 5.61 12.46
N ASP A 51 6.30 5.89 12.06
CA ASP A 51 6.77 7.25 11.82
C ASP A 51 6.47 7.67 10.37
N ASN A 52 5.89 8.86 10.21
CA ASN A 52 5.54 9.46 8.92
C ASN A 52 6.70 10.26 8.32
N ASN A 53 7.68 10.67 9.11
CA ASN A 53 8.74 11.58 8.68
C ASN A 53 9.95 10.83 8.12
N GLU A 54 10.33 9.72 8.76
CA GLU A 54 11.26 8.74 8.20
C GLU A 54 10.72 7.33 8.48
N PRO A 55 10.35 6.54 7.45
CA PRO A 55 9.90 5.18 7.67
C PRO A 55 11.05 4.35 8.25
N VAL A 56 11.09 4.23 9.58
CA VAL A 56 12.05 3.36 10.27
C VAL A 56 11.62 1.92 9.97
N SER A 57 12.29 1.33 9.00
CA SER A 57 12.11 -0.08 8.65
C SER A 57 12.60 -0.95 9.81
N GLN A 58 11.77 -1.91 10.18
CA GLN A 58 12.08 -2.94 11.16
C GLN A 58 12.51 -4.22 10.44
N ARG A 59 13.31 -5.03 11.14
CA ARG A 59 13.73 -6.36 10.71
C ARG A 59 12.90 -7.41 11.43
N TYR A 60 12.11 -8.14 10.67
CA TYR A 60 11.27 -9.23 11.16
C TYR A 60 11.98 -10.55 10.91
N CYS A 61 12.30 -11.28 11.97
CA CYS A 61 12.97 -12.56 11.90
C CYS A 61 11.95 -13.69 11.90
N PHE A 62 12.13 -14.65 11.00
CA PHE A 62 11.29 -15.83 10.88
C PHE A 62 12.08 -17.10 11.10
N PHE A 63 11.48 -18.04 11.84
CA PHE A 63 11.95 -19.41 11.99
C PHE A 63 10.80 -20.38 11.70
N ASN A 64 11.00 -21.31 10.76
CA ASN A 64 10.00 -22.26 10.27
C ASN A 64 8.67 -21.59 9.90
N GLY A 65 8.74 -20.46 9.19
CA GLY A 65 7.55 -19.69 8.77
C GLY A 65 6.79 -19.01 9.91
N THR A 66 7.36 -18.94 11.11
CA THR A 66 6.79 -18.23 12.27
C THR A 66 7.67 -17.05 12.64
N MET A 67 7.08 -15.89 12.89
CA MET A 67 7.81 -14.68 13.30
C MET A 67 8.29 -14.78 14.76
N THR A 68 9.60 -14.80 14.97
CA THR A 68 10.23 -15.00 16.29
C THR A 68 10.52 -13.70 17.01
N ASP A 69 11.00 -12.68 16.30
CA ASP A 69 11.40 -11.40 16.87
C ASP A 69 11.33 -10.27 15.84
N THR A 70 11.37 -9.04 16.35
CA THR A 70 11.43 -7.82 15.55
C THR A 70 12.56 -6.95 16.10
N ASP A 71 13.53 -6.60 15.26
CA ASP A 71 14.75 -5.89 15.64
C ASP A 71 15.48 -6.52 16.85
N GLY A 72 15.50 -7.85 16.92
CA GLY A 72 16.10 -8.60 18.03
C GLY A 72 15.27 -8.61 19.32
N GLN A 73 14.04 -8.09 19.29
CA GLN A 73 13.10 -8.14 20.43
C GLN A 73 12.00 -9.18 20.20
N ALA A 74 12.04 -10.28 20.95
CA ALA A 74 11.08 -11.39 20.83
C ALA A 74 9.62 -11.01 21.19
N GLN A 75 9.42 -9.98 22.02
CA GLN A 75 8.11 -9.53 22.48
C GLN A 75 7.71 -8.15 21.92
N ALA A 76 8.29 -7.75 20.79
CA ALA A 76 7.88 -6.52 20.12
C ALA A 76 6.37 -6.53 19.81
N LEU A 77 5.71 -5.40 20.06
CA LEU A 77 4.31 -5.22 19.71
C LEU A 77 4.21 -5.00 18.20
N VAL A 78 3.68 -5.99 17.48
CA VAL A 78 3.40 -5.90 16.05
C VAL A 78 1.89 -5.67 15.83
N PRO A 79 1.48 -4.55 15.21
CA PRO A 79 0.08 -4.28 14.92
C PRO A 79 -0.50 -5.39 14.03
N ALA A 80 -1.66 -5.95 14.40
CA ALA A 80 -2.28 -7.05 13.65
C ALA A 80 -1.29 -8.18 13.31
N ARG A 81 -0.53 -8.65 14.31
CA ARG A 81 0.60 -9.59 14.17
C ARG A 81 0.36 -10.70 13.15
N GLU A 82 -0.72 -11.47 13.29
CA GLU A 82 -1.02 -12.61 12.41
C GLU A 82 -1.12 -12.20 10.94
N LEU A 83 -1.72 -11.04 10.67
CA LEU A 83 -1.86 -10.51 9.32
C LEU A 83 -0.54 -10.02 8.76
N VAL A 84 0.20 -9.22 9.55
CA VAL A 84 1.53 -8.73 9.14
C VAL A 84 2.43 -9.91 8.83
N GLU A 85 2.51 -10.88 9.74
CA GLU A 85 3.26 -12.11 9.58
C GLU A 85 2.85 -12.88 8.31
N THR A 86 1.55 -13.04 8.07
CA THR A 86 1.02 -13.68 6.87
C THR A 86 1.43 -12.93 5.60
N LEU A 87 1.33 -11.60 5.58
CA LEU A 87 1.67 -10.81 4.40
C LEU A 87 3.18 -10.81 4.13
N LEU A 88 4.02 -10.61 5.15
CA LEU A 88 5.49 -10.62 5.01
C LEU A 88 6.02 -11.95 4.43
N LYS A 89 5.32 -13.06 4.66
CA LYS A 89 5.65 -14.38 4.07
C LYS A 89 5.31 -14.51 2.58
N ASN A 90 4.37 -13.70 2.09
CA ASN A 90 3.64 -13.98 0.85
C ASN A 90 3.65 -12.84 -0.17
N ILE A 91 4.43 -11.77 0.06
CA ILE A 91 4.51 -10.62 -0.84
C ILE A 91 5.91 -10.44 -1.41
N SER A 92 5.96 -9.95 -2.65
CA SER A 92 7.22 -9.78 -3.38
C SER A 92 8.11 -8.72 -2.75
N VAL A 93 9.41 -8.80 -3.00
CA VAL A 93 10.35 -7.74 -2.67
C VAL A 93 10.76 -6.98 -3.93
N PRO A 94 10.57 -5.65 -3.99
CA PRO A 94 9.80 -4.84 -3.03
C PRO A 94 8.27 -4.97 -3.18
N ALA A 95 7.53 -4.56 -2.15
CA ALA A 95 6.09 -4.37 -2.22
C ALA A 95 5.62 -3.27 -1.27
N LEU A 96 4.48 -2.64 -1.61
CA LEU A 96 3.69 -1.81 -0.70
C LEU A 96 2.25 -2.29 -0.75
N VAL A 97 1.73 -2.70 0.40
CA VAL A 97 0.37 -3.25 0.55
C VAL A 97 -0.40 -2.39 1.53
N LEU A 98 -1.61 -1.98 1.17
CA LEU A 98 -2.57 -1.41 2.12
C LEU A 98 -3.58 -2.48 2.52
N VAL A 99 -3.76 -2.68 3.81
CA VAL A 99 -4.81 -3.48 4.42
C VAL A 99 -5.89 -2.53 4.96
N GLU A 100 -7.15 -2.90 4.79
CA GLU A 100 -8.27 -2.09 5.27
C GLU A 100 -8.62 -2.30 6.75
N VAL A 101 -8.51 -3.53 7.30
CA VAL A 101 -8.98 -3.87 8.65
C VAL A 101 -7.97 -4.73 9.42
N PRO A 102 -7.28 -4.19 10.46
CA PRO A 102 -7.16 -2.76 10.73
C PRO A 102 -6.45 -2.06 9.58
N THR A 103 -6.70 -0.76 9.45
CA THR A 103 -6.17 0.01 8.34
C THR A 103 -4.67 0.19 8.51
N SER A 104 -3.88 -0.49 7.70
CA SER A 104 -2.42 -0.52 7.83
C SER A 104 -1.75 -0.58 6.46
N ALA A 105 -0.67 0.15 6.24
CA ALA A 105 0.21 -0.06 5.10
C ALA A 105 1.48 -0.79 5.52
N ILE A 106 1.90 -1.74 4.70
CA ILE A 106 3.07 -2.58 4.89
C ILE A 106 3.96 -2.40 3.66
N SER A 107 5.16 -1.83 3.85
CA SER A 107 6.18 -1.74 2.82
C SER A 107 7.25 -2.78 3.09
N VAL A 108 7.40 -3.76 2.19
CA VAL A 108 8.50 -4.72 2.24
C VAL A 108 9.64 -4.21 1.38
N LEU A 109 10.79 -4.03 2.02
CA LEU A 109 11.98 -3.45 1.44
C LEU A 109 13.05 -4.52 1.17
N GLY A 110 13.04 -5.63 1.89
CA GLY A 110 14.11 -6.62 1.75
C GLY A 110 13.72 -7.96 2.31
N ARG A 111 14.38 -9.01 1.82
CA ARG A 111 14.39 -10.34 2.43
C ARG A 111 15.81 -10.90 2.33
N SER A 112 16.33 -11.53 3.39
CA SER A 112 17.75 -11.88 3.49
C SER A 112 18.25 -12.87 2.45
N ASP A 113 17.37 -13.69 1.88
CA ASP A 113 17.64 -14.62 0.78
C ASP A 113 17.34 -14.03 -0.61
N LEU A 114 16.78 -12.83 -0.67
CA LEU A 114 16.47 -12.11 -1.91
C LEU A 114 17.24 -10.79 -1.99
N ARG A 115 17.03 -10.07 -3.10
CA ARG A 115 17.58 -8.73 -3.27
C ARG A 115 16.90 -7.74 -2.33
N ILE A 116 17.71 -6.96 -1.61
CA ILE A 116 17.25 -5.83 -0.80
C ILE A 116 17.02 -4.60 -1.71
N CYS A 117 15.93 -3.89 -1.46
CA CYS A 117 15.55 -2.63 -2.10
C CYS A 117 16.51 -1.51 -1.68
N VAL A 118 17.12 -0.85 -2.68
CA VAL A 118 18.12 0.21 -2.46
C VAL A 118 17.90 1.37 -3.43
N GLY A 119 18.47 2.53 -3.12
CA GLY A 119 18.50 3.69 -4.01
C GLY A 119 17.10 4.24 -4.35
N GLU A 120 16.82 4.44 -5.64
CA GLU A 120 15.59 5.07 -6.13
C GLU A 120 14.33 4.24 -5.87
N GLU A 121 14.44 2.91 -5.79
CA GLU A 121 13.30 2.05 -5.52
C GLU A 121 12.83 2.21 -4.07
N ARG A 122 13.78 2.28 -3.13
CA ARG A 122 13.50 2.52 -1.71
C ARG A 122 12.91 3.91 -1.48
N ARG A 123 13.45 4.94 -2.17
CA ARG A 123 12.89 6.30 -2.13
C ARG A 123 11.47 6.36 -2.67
N TYR A 124 11.19 5.64 -3.75
CA TYR A 124 9.85 5.57 -4.32
C TYR A 124 8.84 4.95 -3.36
N LEU A 125 9.18 3.83 -2.72
CA LEU A 125 8.30 3.19 -1.72
C LEU A 125 8.09 4.07 -0.49
N ALA A 126 9.15 4.74 -0.01
CA ALA A 126 9.05 5.67 1.10
C ALA A 126 8.11 6.85 0.76
N CYS A 127 8.25 7.43 -0.43
CA CYS A 127 7.36 8.49 -0.91
C CYS A 127 5.91 8.01 -1.03
N MET A 128 5.69 6.82 -1.60
CA MET A 128 4.36 6.23 -1.73
C MET A 128 3.74 5.94 -0.35
N MET A 129 4.51 5.45 0.62
CA MET A 129 4.07 5.21 1.99
C MET A 129 3.71 6.52 2.72
N ARG A 130 4.52 7.57 2.56
CA ARG A 130 4.35 8.84 3.25
C ARG A 130 3.21 9.69 2.70
N VAL A 131 2.99 9.65 1.38
CA VAL A 131 2.15 10.64 0.68
C VAL A 131 0.93 10.00 0.06
N PHE A 132 1.14 8.95 -0.76
CA PHE A 132 0.07 8.32 -1.50
C PHE A 132 -0.82 7.47 -0.59
N ALA A 133 -0.23 6.61 0.25
CA ALA A 133 -0.98 5.69 1.10
C ALA A 133 -1.93 6.38 2.09
N PRO A 134 -1.57 7.48 2.79
CA PRO A 134 -2.50 8.19 3.66
C PRO A 134 -3.67 8.81 2.90
N ARG A 135 -3.40 9.50 1.78
CA ARG A 135 -4.45 10.12 0.94
C ARG A 135 -5.39 9.07 0.34
N PHE A 136 -4.83 7.97 -0.15
CA PHE A 136 -5.61 6.85 -0.66
C PHE A 136 -6.44 6.20 0.45
N THR A 137 -5.88 6.02 1.64
CA THR A 137 -6.59 5.50 2.81
C THR A 137 -7.76 6.39 3.18
N GLN A 138 -7.53 7.71 3.26
CA GLN A 138 -8.56 8.69 3.57
C GLN A 138 -9.69 8.66 2.53
N ALA A 139 -9.36 8.68 1.24
CA ALA A 139 -10.36 8.63 0.16
C ALA A 139 -11.16 7.32 0.17
N MET A 140 -10.48 6.18 0.34
CA MET A 140 -11.14 4.86 0.42
C MET A 140 -12.02 4.73 1.66
N SER A 141 -11.65 5.35 2.78
CA SER A 141 -12.45 5.28 4.02
C SER A 141 -13.85 5.84 3.86
N GLN A 142 -14.01 6.86 3.01
CA GLN A 142 -15.28 7.53 2.73
C GLN A 142 -16.22 6.64 1.91
N ARG A 143 -15.67 5.63 1.21
CA ARG A 143 -16.38 4.80 0.22
C ARG A 143 -16.31 3.30 0.50
N ARG A 144 -15.86 2.91 1.70
CA ARG A 144 -15.57 1.50 2.07
C ARG A 144 -16.73 0.54 1.80
N ASP A 145 -17.97 1.02 1.97
CA ASP A 145 -19.21 0.23 1.90
C ASP A 145 -19.81 0.19 0.48
N GLU A 146 -19.33 1.05 -0.42
CA GLU A 146 -19.83 1.26 -1.79
C GLU A 146 -19.00 0.52 -2.84
N TYR A 147 -17.81 0.06 -2.46
CA TYR A 147 -16.91 -0.61 -3.39
C TYR A 147 -17.37 -2.02 -3.78
N LEU A 148 -17.60 -2.21 -5.08
CA LEU A 148 -17.84 -3.51 -5.70
C LEU A 148 -16.70 -3.86 -6.66
N PRO A 149 -16.15 -5.09 -6.61
CA PRO A 149 -15.18 -5.56 -7.60
C PRO A 149 -15.75 -5.45 -9.03
N GLY A 150 -14.98 -4.86 -9.94
CA GLY A 150 -15.34 -4.76 -11.36
C GLY A 150 -15.59 -3.36 -11.89
N ASP A 151 -15.71 -2.33 -11.03
CA ASP A 151 -15.83 -0.92 -11.45
C ASP A 151 -14.62 -0.07 -11.08
N ALA A 152 -13.42 -0.61 -11.31
CA ALA A 152 -12.17 0.08 -10.98
C ALA A 152 -12.02 1.41 -11.74
N GLN A 153 -12.61 1.55 -12.92
CA GLN A 153 -12.49 2.74 -13.77
C GLN A 153 -13.34 3.92 -13.28
N ASN A 154 -14.58 3.70 -12.83
CA ASN A 154 -15.35 4.81 -12.25
C ASN A 154 -14.84 5.13 -10.85
N LEU A 155 -14.51 4.10 -10.05
CA LEU A 155 -13.97 4.33 -8.73
C LEU A 155 -12.62 5.08 -8.78
N SER A 156 -11.75 4.79 -9.76
CA SER A 156 -10.49 5.52 -9.88
C SER A 156 -10.71 7.02 -10.09
N LYS A 157 -11.72 7.43 -10.85
CA LYS A 157 -12.06 8.85 -11.07
C LYS A 157 -12.57 9.51 -9.80
N GLU A 158 -13.40 8.78 -9.06
CA GLU A 158 -13.97 9.26 -7.80
C GLU A 158 -12.90 9.41 -6.73
N ILE A 159 -12.08 8.38 -6.53
CA ILE A 159 -10.95 8.42 -5.60
C ILE A 159 -9.91 9.45 -6.05
N ALA A 160 -9.64 9.59 -7.35
CA ALA A 160 -8.75 10.63 -7.87
C ALA A 160 -9.30 12.03 -7.56
N ARG A 161 -10.62 12.24 -7.62
CA ARG A 161 -11.25 13.51 -7.24
C ARG A 161 -11.10 13.78 -5.75
N ASP A 162 -11.31 12.78 -4.91
CA ASP A 162 -11.19 12.92 -3.45
C ASP A 162 -9.73 13.17 -3.02
N MET A 163 -8.77 12.50 -3.69
CA MET A 163 -7.33 12.70 -3.48
C MET A 163 -6.79 13.98 -4.13
N GLY A 164 -7.43 14.43 -5.21
CA GLY A 164 -6.90 15.35 -6.21
C GLY A 164 -7.68 16.65 -6.39
N ALA A 165 -8.63 16.97 -5.50
CA ALA A 165 -9.31 18.28 -5.47
C ALA A 165 -8.34 19.48 -5.44
N SER A 166 -7.08 19.28 -5.04
CA SER A 166 -5.99 20.29 -5.07
C SER A 166 -5.16 20.28 -6.37
N ILE A 167 -5.06 19.12 -7.05
CA ILE A 167 -4.15 18.88 -8.20
C ILE A 167 -4.65 19.57 -9.48
N ALA A 168 -5.95 19.90 -9.55
CA ALA A 168 -6.60 20.43 -10.75
C ALA A 168 -6.66 21.97 -10.85
N ASP A 169 -6.45 22.71 -9.76
CA ASP A 169 -6.79 24.15 -9.67
C ASP A 169 -5.60 25.08 -9.32
N THR A 170 -4.38 24.74 -9.73
CA THR A 170 -3.20 25.62 -9.57
C THR A 170 -3.09 26.68 -10.68
N ALA A 171 -4.10 27.55 -10.73
CA ALA A 171 -3.92 28.93 -11.21
C ALA A 171 -4.68 29.98 -10.36
N ALA A 172 -5.53 29.59 -9.40
CA ALA A 172 -6.40 30.56 -8.73
C ALA A 172 -6.68 30.35 -7.22
N ALA A 173 -6.10 29.36 -6.54
CA ALA A 173 -6.31 29.17 -5.11
C ALA A 173 -5.19 29.78 -4.26
N THR A 174 -5.01 31.11 -4.33
CA THR A 174 -4.23 31.84 -3.32
C THR A 174 -5.16 32.12 -2.13
N THR A 175 -5.35 31.17 -1.23
CA THR A 175 -5.98 31.45 0.07
C THR A 175 -5.68 30.35 1.09
N SER A 176 -4.73 30.66 2.00
CA SER A 176 -4.51 30.01 3.30
C SER A 176 -4.30 28.50 3.34
N SER A 177 -3.44 27.95 2.49
CA SER A 177 -2.81 26.64 2.70
C SER A 177 -1.71 26.76 3.76
N SER A 178 -1.60 25.76 4.64
CA SER A 178 -0.47 25.68 5.58
C SER A 178 0.80 25.22 4.86
N GLU A 179 2.00 25.62 5.33
CA GLU A 179 3.29 25.21 4.75
C GLU A 179 3.41 23.69 4.57
N ARG A 180 2.77 22.92 5.48
CA ARG A 180 2.74 21.46 5.44
C ARG A 180 1.88 20.90 4.31
N GLU A 181 0.75 21.52 4.01
CA GLU A 181 -0.14 21.07 2.93
C GLU A 181 0.51 21.31 1.56
N GLU A 182 1.27 22.40 1.42
CA GLU A 182 2.05 22.70 0.21
C GLU A 182 3.16 21.67 0.00
N GLU A 183 3.92 21.32 1.05
CA GLU A 183 4.96 20.28 0.99
C GLU A 183 4.35 18.91 0.62
N GLU A 184 3.23 18.52 1.22
CA GLU A 184 2.54 17.27 0.92
C GLU A 184 1.99 17.22 -0.52
N GLU A 185 1.61 18.37 -1.09
CA GLU A 185 1.17 18.48 -2.48
C GLU A 185 2.34 18.40 -3.47
N GLU A 186 3.44 19.11 -3.22
CA GLU A 186 4.67 19.00 -4.02
C GLU A 186 5.22 17.57 -4.03
N ASP A 187 5.17 16.90 -2.88
CA ASP A 187 5.50 15.49 -2.72
C ASP A 187 4.62 14.57 -3.57
N LEU A 188 3.31 14.82 -3.59
CA LEU A 188 2.37 14.03 -4.38
C LEU A 188 2.61 14.23 -5.88
N LEU A 189 2.86 15.47 -6.31
CA LEU A 189 3.22 15.78 -7.69
C LEU A 189 4.53 15.09 -8.08
N SER A 190 5.53 15.10 -7.20
CA SER A 190 6.79 14.39 -7.39
C SER A 190 6.58 12.88 -7.54
N PHE A 191 5.74 12.29 -6.68
CA PHE A 191 5.33 10.89 -6.81
C PHE A 191 4.69 10.58 -8.17
N LEU A 192 3.73 11.40 -8.61
CA LEU A 192 3.04 11.19 -9.89
C LEU A 192 4.01 11.25 -11.07
N GLN A 193 4.98 12.16 -11.05
CA GLN A 193 6.01 12.21 -12.09
C GLN A 193 6.89 10.96 -12.09
N LEU A 194 7.28 10.44 -10.92
CA LEU A 194 8.01 9.18 -10.81
C LEU A 194 7.17 7.99 -11.33
N TYR A 195 5.90 7.93 -10.95
CA TYR A 195 4.98 6.89 -11.40
C TYR A 195 4.85 6.91 -12.93
N ARG A 196 4.64 8.10 -13.50
CA ARG A 196 4.59 8.30 -14.96
C ARG A 196 5.85 7.76 -15.61
N GLN A 197 7.04 8.22 -15.21
CA GLN A 197 8.30 7.78 -15.81
C GLN A 197 8.48 6.26 -15.80
N ARG A 198 7.97 5.56 -14.77
CA ARG A 198 8.08 4.11 -14.63
C ARG A 198 7.03 3.33 -15.42
N TYR A 199 5.79 3.80 -15.47
CA TYR A 199 4.65 2.98 -15.91
C TYR A 199 3.83 3.59 -17.05
N LEU A 200 3.80 4.92 -17.17
CA LEU A 200 2.99 5.63 -18.15
C LEU A 200 3.95 6.37 -19.08
N GLY A 201 4.18 5.82 -20.28
CA GLY A 201 5.07 6.43 -21.26
C GLY A 201 4.78 7.93 -21.52
N LYS A 202 5.63 8.57 -22.33
CA LYS A 202 5.66 10.05 -22.47
C LYS A 202 4.32 10.73 -22.84
N SER A 203 3.32 9.99 -23.34
CA SER A 203 2.04 10.51 -23.84
C SER A 203 1.06 11.01 -22.78
N VAL A 204 1.12 10.55 -21.52
CA VAL A 204 0.21 11.01 -20.46
C VAL A 204 0.84 12.21 -19.75
N THR A 205 0.24 13.39 -19.79
CA THR A 205 0.83 14.62 -19.22
C THR A 205 0.03 15.23 -18.07
N GLY A 206 -1.27 14.98 -17.96
CA GLY A 206 -2.10 15.52 -16.88
C GLY A 206 -1.87 14.78 -15.57
N ASN A 207 -1.65 15.51 -14.47
CA ASN A 207 -1.46 14.91 -13.14
C ASN A 207 -2.68 14.09 -12.71
N LEU A 208 -3.89 14.57 -13.01
CA LEU A 208 -5.13 13.83 -12.75
C LEU A 208 -5.19 12.53 -13.57
N ASP A 209 -4.83 12.57 -14.85
CA ASP A 209 -4.80 11.36 -15.70
C ASP A 209 -3.78 10.34 -15.19
N ILE A 210 -2.62 10.80 -14.72
CA ILE A 210 -1.58 9.94 -14.12
C ILE A 210 -2.10 9.30 -12.84
N LEU A 211 -2.77 10.09 -11.98
CA LEU A 211 -3.35 9.60 -10.73
C LEU A 211 -4.46 8.59 -11.00
N GLU A 212 -5.37 8.87 -11.94
CA GLU A 212 -6.42 7.94 -12.35
C GLU A 212 -5.82 6.63 -12.86
N ALA A 213 -4.83 6.68 -13.73
CA ALA A 213 -4.16 5.48 -14.24
C ALA A 213 -3.46 4.68 -13.12
N CYS A 214 -2.84 5.37 -12.16
CA CYS A 214 -2.28 4.75 -10.96
C CYS A 214 -3.36 4.03 -10.15
N LEU A 215 -4.49 4.70 -9.91
CA LEU A 215 -5.62 4.16 -9.14
C LEU A 215 -6.30 3.00 -9.85
N VAL A 216 -6.44 3.01 -11.18
CA VAL A 216 -6.94 1.85 -11.93
C VAL A 216 -6.04 0.64 -11.67
N HIS A 217 -4.72 0.81 -11.61
CA HIS A 217 -3.81 -0.30 -11.32
C HIS A 217 -3.93 -0.83 -9.89
N VAL A 218 -4.23 0.02 -8.92
CA VAL A 218 -4.44 -0.36 -7.51
C VAL A 218 -5.82 -1.01 -7.31
N LEU A 219 -6.86 -0.40 -7.87
CA LEU A 219 -8.27 -0.74 -7.63
C LEU A 219 -8.79 -1.88 -8.51
N LYS A 220 -8.06 -2.30 -9.55
CA LYS A 220 -8.46 -3.44 -10.40
C LYS A 220 -8.35 -4.79 -9.70
N MET A 221 -7.55 -4.91 -8.63
CA MET A 221 -7.35 -6.16 -7.90
C MET A 221 -7.30 -5.93 -6.38
N PRO A 222 -8.43 -5.61 -5.75
CA PRO A 222 -8.57 -5.83 -4.31
C PRO A 222 -8.45 -7.34 -4.03
N PHE A 223 -7.87 -7.72 -2.92
CA PHE A 223 -7.79 -9.12 -2.53
C PHE A 223 -8.53 -9.33 -1.22
N GLU A 224 -9.42 -10.30 -1.18
CA GLU A 224 -10.00 -10.81 0.06
C GLU A 224 -9.06 -11.88 0.64
N LEU A 225 -8.61 -11.72 1.89
CA LEU A 225 -7.66 -12.65 2.51
C LEU A 225 -8.10 -14.12 2.42
N ALA A 226 -9.36 -14.41 2.75
CA ALA A 226 -9.91 -15.76 2.68
C ALA A 226 -9.85 -16.34 1.26
N SER A 227 -10.31 -15.58 0.25
CA SER A 227 -10.25 -15.96 -1.16
C SER A 227 -8.81 -16.15 -1.64
N SER A 228 -7.88 -15.30 -1.20
CA SER A 228 -6.45 -15.44 -1.51
C SER A 228 -5.83 -16.70 -0.92
N VAL A 229 -6.25 -17.12 0.27
CA VAL A 229 -5.84 -18.39 0.88
C VAL A 229 -6.45 -19.58 0.12
N GLU A 230 -7.75 -19.55 -0.16
CA GLU A 230 -8.45 -20.60 -0.91
C GLU A 230 -7.85 -20.83 -2.30
N GLN A 231 -7.37 -19.76 -2.95
CA GLN A 231 -6.75 -19.82 -4.27
C GLN A 231 -5.24 -20.06 -4.24
N GLY A 232 -4.66 -20.25 -3.05
CA GLY A 232 -3.23 -20.52 -2.89
C GLY A 232 -2.33 -19.34 -3.29
N LEU A 233 -2.85 -18.11 -3.27
CA LEU A 233 -2.06 -16.89 -3.42
C LEU A 233 -1.30 -16.56 -2.13
N ILE A 234 -1.87 -16.96 -0.99
CA ILE A 234 -1.27 -16.83 0.34
C ILE A 234 -1.06 -18.22 0.93
N ARG A 235 0.14 -18.46 1.45
CA ARG A 235 0.50 -19.60 2.27
C ARG A 235 0.23 -19.25 3.74
N TYR A 236 -0.49 -20.13 4.42
CA TYR A 236 -0.75 -20.04 5.85
C TYR A 236 0.46 -20.60 6.62
#